data_AF-A0A179HF48-F1
#
_entry.id   AF-A0A179HF48-F1
#
_cell.length_a   1.000
_cell.length_b   1.000
_cell.length_c   1.000
_cell.angle_alpha   90.00
_cell.angle_beta   90.00
_cell.angle_gamma   90.00
#
_symmetry.space_group_name_H-M   'P 1'
#
loop_
_entity.id
_entity.type
_entity.pdbx_description
1 polymer ?
#
loop_
_entity_poly.entity_id
_entity_poly.type
_entity_poly.pdbx_seq_one_letter_code
_entity_poly.pdbx_strand_id
1 'polypeptide(L)'
;MRASLAAAWMTASTQLIGIPTTPYNQSGNSTVALHHLKHIVVDKRFAQHRDGSGLSLIPPTLREFATTFAEDLENILGIRTVVLEDAKSKPNGIFLTLGDADTYLDAAGRPTSEGYTLRVDELGITITGASPLGAWWGTRTVLQQAAIHEGALPMGTGIDAPGWSTRGMMLDCGRHFYPKEFLIEMCSYMSYFKQNTFHLHLMDDVGGVKKTDNLQGIYARLRLWSNGDAVKGLNNHPNESYTRRDFDEIQDKCAARGVAILPELESPAHAMPIVQWRPQIAYQGDVSQLNISHPDTVPTVQTIWKEFLPWFHSKVVSIGADEYRGPKDDYKKFVNIMDRFIREESGKSIRIWGTFPPQKGKPSNNEISPNVSIQHWAYSFDNPLNDYIKNNYSVVNSDEMFYIVLKTRYYSRTVNTSITFQGDPSTHGPWYPYIFSLKNATNNPPRDEPLVQGAIAPLWNDRV
;
A
#
# COMPACT_ATOMS: atom_id res chain seq x y z
N MET A 1 26.30 47.27 -17.66
CA MET A 1 25.86 45.93 -17.24
C MET A 1 24.80 46.11 -16.17
N ARG A 2 23.54 45.82 -16.48
CA ARG A 2 22.42 45.89 -15.52
C ARG A 2 22.36 44.56 -14.77
N ALA A 3 22.58 44.59 -13.46
CA ALA A 3 22.22 43.48 -12.58
C ALA A 3 20.72 43.60 -12.27
N SER A 4 19.92 42.63 -12.73
CA SER A 4 18.53 42.49 -12.29
C SER A 4 18.53 41.75 -10.95
N LEU A 5 18.08 42.43 -9.90
CA LEU A 5 17.59 41.76 -8.71
C LEU A 5 16.28 41.05 -9.07
N ALA A 6 16.29 39.72 -9.04
CA ALA A 6 15.06 38.95 -8.96
C ALA A 6 14.52 39.10 -7.53
N ALA A 7 13.47 39.91 -7.37
CA ALA A 7 12.71 39.94 -6.13
C ALA A 7 11.99 38.58 -5.99
N ALA A 8 12.43 37.77 -5.04
CA ALA A 8 11.69 36.62 -4.58
C ALA A 8 10.47 37.12 -3.82
N TRP A 9 9.31 37.15 -4.48
CA TRP A 9 8.04 37.31 -3.80
C TRP A 9 7.77 36.02 -3.03
N MET A 10 8.02 36.03 -1.72
CA MET A 10 7.38 35.07 -0.81
C MET A 10 5.89 35.39 -0.79
N THR A 11 5.14 34.87 -1.77
CA THR A 11 3.69 34.75 -1.62
C THR A 11 3.47 33.78 -0.47
N ALA A 12 2.83 34.22 0.62
CA ALA A 12 2.32 33.31 1.63
C ALA A 12 1.47 32.27 0.90
N SER A 13 1.96 31.05 0.77
CA SER A 13 1.23 30.00 0.07
C SER A 13 0.03 29.65 0.94
N THR A 14 -1.16 29.97 0.43
CA THR A 14 -2.39 29.46 1.03
C THR A 14 -2.41 27.93 0.94
N GLN A 15 -3.21 27.27 1.76
CA GLN A 15 -3.32 25.82 1.78
C GLN A 15 -4.78 25.43 1.93
N LEU A 16 -5.17 24.33 1.27
CA LEU A 16 -6.41 23.64 1.59
C LEU A 16 -6.10 22.69 2.74
N ILE A 17 -6.58 23.05 3.94
CA ILE A 17 -6.38 22.26 5.15
C ILE A 17 -7.15 20.95 5.00
N GLY A 18 -6.44 19.84 5.12
CA GLY A 18 -6.95 18.49 4.95
C GLY A 18 -5.89 17.48 5.39
N ILE A 19 -6.15 16.20 5.18
CA ILE A 19 -5.20 15.12 5.46
C ILE A 19 -5.06 14.26 4.19
N PRO A 20 -3.94 14.38 3.45
CA PRO A 20 -2.89 15.39 3.58
C PRO A 20 -3.36 16.80 3.16
N THR A 21 -2.70 17.83 3.69
CA THR A 21 -2.89 19.23 3.27
C THR A 21 -2.42 19.44 1.84
N THR A 22 -3.20 20.17 1.05
CA THR A 22 -2.89 20.45 -0.36
C THR A 22 -2.39 21.90 -0.54
N PRO A 23 -1.22 22.12 -1.17
CA PRO A 23 -0.77 23.45 -1.58
C PRO A 23 -1.80 24.14 -2.48
N TYR A 24 -2.14 25.39 -2.20
CA TYR A 24 -3.22 26.08 -2.90
C TYR A 24 -2.95 27.57 -3.05
N ASN A 25 -3.35 28.18 -4.17
CA ASN A 25 -3.32 29.62 -4.35
C ASN A 25 -4.76 30.12 -4.48
N GLN A 26 -5.27 30.68 -3.39
CA GLN A 26 -6.64 31.16 -3.31
C GLN A 26 -6.80 32.49 -4.06
N SER A 27 -7.79 32.55 -4.96
CA SER A 27 -8.11 33.76 -5.72
C SER A 27 -9.17 34.59 -4.98
N GLY A 28 -8.74 35.38 -4.00
CA GLY A 28 -9.64 36.24 -3.20
C GLY A 28 -10.47 35.48 -2.18
N ASN A 29 -11.63 36.00 -1.75
CA ASN A 29 -12.46 35.40 -0.69
C ASN A 29 -13.69 34.66 -1.22
N SER A 30 -13.82 34.50 -2.53
CA SER A 30 -14.98 33.84 -3.15
C SER A 30 -14.93 32.32 -2.99
N THR A 31 -16.10 31.71 -2.87
CA THR A 31 -16.26 30.25 -2.72
C THR A 31 -17.27 29.71 -3.74
N VAL A 32 -17.17 28.41 -4.04
CA VAL A 32 -18.16 27.65 -4.81
C VAL A 32 -18.88 26.71 -3.84
N ALA A 33 -20.19 26.83 -3.74
CA ALA A 33 -21.02 25.92 -2.95
C ALA A 33 -21.35 24.66 -3.76
N LEU A 34 -21.05 23.49 -3.21
CA LEU A 34 -21.18 22.21 -3.93
C LEU A 34 -22.64 21.84 -4.18
N HIS A 35 -23.59 22.29 -3.36
CA HIS A 35 -25.02 21.98 -3.55
C HIS A 35 -25.60 22.59 -4.85
N HIS A 36 -24.91 23.54 -5.47
CA HIS A 36 -25.27 24.07 -6.79
C HIS A 36 -24.79 23.19 -7.94
N LEU A 37 -23.88 22.24 -7.69
CA LEU A 37 -23.31 21.38 -8.72
C LEU A 37 -24.34 20.37 -9.21
N LYS A 38 -24.52 20.27 -10.52
CA LYS A 38 -25.57 19.45 -11.14
C LYS A 38 -25.05 18.19 -11.83
N HIS A 39 -23.77 18.18 -12.19
CA HIS A 39 -23.18 17.13 -13.01
C HIS A 39 -21.68 16.98 -12.78
N ILE A 40 -21.20 15.76 -12.94
CA ILE A 40 -19.79 15.45 -13.13
C ILE A 40 -19.61 15.18 -14.62
N VAL A 41 -18.84 16.02 -15.29
CA VAL A 41 -18.45 15.83 -16.69
C VAL A 41 -17.08 15.16 -16.72
N VAL A 42 -17.03 13.96 -17.26
CA VAL A 42 -15.81 13.26 -17.58
C VAL A 42 -15.38 13.66 -18.98
N ASP A 43 -14.10 14.00 -19.15
CA ASP A 43 -13.55 14.25 -20.46
C ASP A 43 -13.66 13.00 -21.34
N LYS A 44 -14.49 13.07 -22.38
CA LYS A 44 -14.76 11.91 -23.25
C LYS A 44 -13.51 11.35 -23.94
N ARG A 45 -12.43 12.15 -24.05
CA ARG A 45 -11.13 11.70 -24.58
C ARG A 45 -10.47 10.71 -23.64
N PHE A 46 -10.72 10.85 -22.35
CA PHE A 46 -10.04 10.13 -21.27
C PHE A 46 -10.97 9.20 -20.47
N ALA A 47 -12.27 9.17 -20.78
CA ALA A 47 -13.28 8.43 -20.02
C ALA A 47 -12.91 6.95 -19.79
N GLN A 48 -12.32 6.29 -20.79
CA GLN A 48 -11.91 4.88 -20.75
C GLN A 48 -10.42 4.67 -20.40
N HIS A 49 -9.64 5.73 -20.14
CA HIS A 49 -8.23 5.58 -19.76
C HIS A 49 -8.12 4.97 -18.37
N ARG A 50 -7.09 4.13 -18.15
CA ARG A 50 -6.73 3.50 -16.87
C ARG A 50 -5.30 3.86 -16.49
N ASP A 51 -4.99 3.93 -15.20
CA ASP A 51 -3.60 4.10 -14.72
C ASP A 51 -2.85 2.76 -14.73
N GLY A 52 -1.93 2.60 -15.68
CA GLY A 52 -1.11 1.40 -15.80
C GLY A 52 0.14 1.38 -14.91
N SER A 53 0.43 2.43 -14.13
CA SER A 53 1.70 2.57 -13.40
C SER A 53 1.64 2.12 -11.94
N GLY A 54 0.47 2.20 -11.29
CA GLY A 54 0.26 1.82 -9.89
C GLY A 54 0.35 0.31 -9.60
N LEU A 55 0.12 -0.08 -8.34
CA LEU A 55 0.23 -1.47 -7.87
C LEU A 55 -0.88 -2.40 -8.39
N SER A 56 -2.08 -1.87 -8.64
CA SER A 56 -3.25 -2.66 -9.07
C SER A 56 -3.13 -3.13 -10.53
N LEU A 57 -3.62 -4.34 -10.80
CA LEU A 57 -3.82 -4.90 -12.13
C LEU A 57 -5.25 -4.66 -12.66
N ILE A 58 -6.14 -4.15 -11.81
CA ILE A 58 -7.52 -3.78 -12.14
C ILE A 58 -7.78 -2.28 -11.88
N PRO A 59 -6.90 -1.36 -12.33
CA PRO A 59 -7.07 0.06 -12.08
C PRO A 59 -8.35 0.59 -12.73
N PRO A 60 -9.23 1.34 -12.02
CA PRO A 60 -10.44 1.88 -12.63
C PRO A 60 -10.18 2.87 -13.77
N THR A 61 -11.17 3.01 -14.65
CA THR A 61 -11.18 4.09 -15.63
C THR A 61 -11.48 5.44 -14.97
N LEU A 62 -11.17 6.54 -15.67
CA LEU A 62 -11.59 7.87 -15.22
C LEU A 62 -13.11 7.95 -14.99
N ARG A 63 -13.90 7.31 -15.86
CA ARG A 63 -15.36 7.26 -15.73
C ARG A 63 -15.84 6.41 -14.56
N GLU A 64 -15.20 5.28 -14.30
CA GLU A 64 -15.50 4.44 -13.15
C GLU A 64 -15.24 5.22 -11.85
N PHE A 65 -14.10 5.92 -11.73
CA PHE A 65 -13.82 6.81 -10.60
C PHE A 65 -14.84 7.96 -10.47
N ALA A 66 -15.26 8.55 -11.59
CA ALA A 66 -16.30 9.58 -11.59
C ALA A 66 -17.63 9.06 -11.04
N THR A 67 -17.96 7.80 -11.35
CA THR A 67 -19.18 7.13 -10.87
C THR A 67 -19.11 6.90 -9.37
N THR A 68 -18.00 6.33 -8.86
CA THR A 68 -17.76 6.19 -7.42
C THR A 68 -17.80 7.55 -6.70
N PHE A 69 -17.25 8.60 -7.31
CA PHE A 69 -17.28 9.94 -6.73
C PHE A 69 -18.70 10.53 -6.68
N ALA A 70 -19.53 10.28 -7.69
CA ALA A 70 -20.94 10.68 -7.67
C ALA A 70 -21.69 10.03 -6.49
N GLU A 71 -21.44 8.74 -6.25
CA GLU A 71 -22.00 8.02 -5.10
C GLU A 71 -21.51 8.62 -3.77
N ASP A 72 -20.24 8.98 -3.67
CA ASP A 72 -19.70 9.62 -2.47
C ASP A 72 -20.35 10.99 -2.20
N LEU A 73 -20.59 11.81 -3.24
CA LEU A 73 -21.28 13.10 -3.10
C LEU A 73 -22.71 12.93 -2.58
N GLU A 74 -23.44 11.92 -3.05
CA GLU A 74 -24.79 11.63 -2.55
C GLU A 74 -24.75 11.12 -1.11
N ASN A 75 -23.89 10.13 -0.83
CA ASN A 75 -23.85 9.47 0.48
C ASN A 75 -23.30 10.36 1.60
N ILE A 76 -22.34 11.25 1.30
CA ILE A 76 -21.66 12.10 2.30
C ILE A 76 -22.34 13.46 2.42
N LEU A 77 -22.73 14.07 1.29
CA LEU A 77 -23.18 15.47 1.25
C LEU A 77 -24.65 15.61 0.81
N GLY A 78 -25.33 14.52 0.43
CA GLY A 78 -26.70 14.57 -0.10
C GLY A 78 -26.80 15.20 -1.50
N ILE A 79 -25.68 15.33 -2.22
CA ILE A 79 -25.61 16.02 -3.51
C ILE A 79 -25.72 15.01 -4.64
N ARG A 80 -26.89 15.00 -5.30
CA ARG A 80 -27.13 14.15 -6.47
C ARG A 80 -26.54 14.79 -7.71
N THR A 81 -25.63 14.07 -8.37
CA THR A 81 -25.04 14.48 -9.64
C THR A 81 -25.24 13.40 -10.71
N VAL A 82 -25.33 13.82 -11.97
CA VAL A 82 -25.30 12.90 -13.10
C VAL A 82 -23.90 12.89 -13.71
N VAL A 83 -23.35 11.70 -13.95
CA VAL A 83 -22.08 11.53 -14.67
C VAL A 83 -22.34 11.60 -16.17
N LEU A 84 -21.69 12.55 -16.84
CA LEU A 84 -21.80 12.81 -18.27
C LEU A 84 -20.42 12.70 -18.92
N GLU A 85 -20.38 12.46 -20.23
CA GLU A 85 -19.15 12.52 -21.02
C GLU A 85 -19.22 13.68 -22.02
N ASP A 86 -18.24 14.58 -21.98
CA ASP A 86 -18.14 15.70 -22.92
C ASP A 86 -16.68 16.12 -23.11
N ALA A 87 -16.37 16.92 -24.12
CA ALA A 87 -15.02 17.43 -24.36
C ALA A 87 -14.68 18.67 -23.50
N LYS A 88 -15.68 19.28 -22.86
CA LYS A 88 -15.54 20.56 -22.14
C LYS A 88 -16.31 20.52 -20.83
N SER A 89 -15.87 21.35 -19.88
CA SER A 89 -16.63 21.62 -18.66
C SER A 89 -17.98 22.25 -18.97
N LYS A 90 -18.90 22.14 -18.01
CA LYS A 90 -20.23 22.77 -18.05
C LYS A 90 -20.41 23.63 -16.79
N PRO A 91 -21.13 24.77 -16.85
CA PRO A 91 -21.34 25.62 -15.69
C PRO A 91 -22.04 24.88 -14.56
N ASN A 92 -21.64 25.17 -13.31
CA ASN A 92 -22.13 24.48 -12.11
C ASN A 92 -21.87 22.96 -12.16
N GLY A 93 -20.66 22.59 -12.59
CA GLY A 93 -20.25 21.21 -12.74
C GLY A 93 -18.85 20.93 -12.20
N ILE A 94 -18.54 19.65 -12.08
CA ILE A 94 -17.18 19.16 -11.87
C ILE A 94 -16.68 18.60 -13.19
N PHE A 95 -15.52 19.04 -13.67
CA PHE A 95 -14.88 18.49 -14.86
C PHE A 95 -13.66 17.64 -14.47
N LEU A 96 -13.68 16.36 -14.84
CA LEU A 96 -12.57 15.43 -14.62
C LEU A 96 -11.86 15.20 -15.96
N THR A 97 -10.58 15.51 -16.02
CA THR A 97 -9.75 15.34 -17.22
C THR A 97 -8.33 14.90 -16.85
N LEU A 98 -7.53 14.58 -17.87
CA LEU A 98 -6.13 14.21 -17.72
C LEU A 98 -5.21 15.24 -18.38
N GLY A 99 -4.07 15.49 -17.75
CA GLY A 99 -3.03 16.39 -18.22
C GLY A 99 -1.71 15.66 -18.41
N ASP A 100 -0.65 16.44 -18.59
CA ASP A 100 0.71 15.92 -18.73
C ASP A 100 1.24 15.42 -17.37
N ALA A 101 1.54 14.12 -17.30
CA ALA A 101 2.03 13.46 -16.08
C ALA A 101 3.42 13.95 -15.64
N ASP A 102 4.25 14.42 -16.58
CA ASP A 102 5.62 14.88 -16.28
C ASP A 102 5.66 16.17 -15.46
N THR A 103 4.52 16.82 -15.29
CA THR A 103 4.38 18.02 -14.45
C THR A 103 4.28 17.72 -12.95
N TYR A 104 4.04 16.46 -12.57
CA TYR A 104 3.85 16.06 -11.18
C TYR A 104 5.02 15.19 -10.73
N LEU A 105 5.78 15.65 -9.74
CA LEU A 105 7.00 14.98 -9.28
C LEU A 105 6.86 14.41 -7.87
N ASP A 106 7.42 13.22 -7.66
CA ASP A 106 7.57 12.61 -6.34
C ASP A 106 8.76 13.20 -5.56
N ALA A 107 9.05 12.65 -4.37
CA ALA A 107 10.14 13.15 -3.53
C ALA A 107 11.54 13.00 -4.16
N ALA A 108 11.70 12.06 -5.10
CA ALA A 108 12.93 11.80 -5.85
C ALA A 108 12.99 12.57 -7.18
N GLY A 109 12.02 13.44 -7.46
CA GLY A 109 11.96 14.22 -8.70
C GLY A 109 11.52 13.41 -9.92
N ARG A 110 10.87 12.26 -9.73
CA ARG A 110 10.35 11.41 -10.82
C ARG A 110 8.89 11.76 -11.13
N PRO A 111 8.44 11.67 -12.39
CA PRO A 111 7.02 11.77 -12.72
C PRO A 111 6.18 10.77 -11.92
N THR A 112 5.00 11.20 -11.44
CA THR A 112 4.03 10.36 -10.74
C THR A 112 2.66 10.41 -11.37
N SER A 113 1.99 9.26 -11.49
CA SER A 113 0.62 9.14 -12.00
C SER A 113 -0.44 9.62 -11.01
N GLU A 114 -0.06 9.85 -9.76
CA GLU A 114 -0.97 10.17 -8.66
C GLU A 114 -1.13 11.68 -8.45
N GLY A 115 -0.39 12.50 -9.20
CA GLY A 115 -0.51 13.95 -9.11
C GLY A 115 -1.80 14.49 -9.72
N TYR A 116 -2.28 15.62 -9.22
CA TYR A 116 -3.41 16.34 -9.80
C TYR A 116 -3.31 17.85 -9.59
N THR A 117 -3.95 18.57 -10.50
CA THR A 117 -4.27 19.99 -10.37
C THR A 117 -5.75 20.15 -10.07
N LEU A 118 -6.08 20.89 -9.02
CA LEU A 118 -7.44 21.30 -8.66
C LEU A 118 -7.61 22.78 -8.97
N ARG A 119 -8.56 23.14 -9.83
CA ARG A 119 -8.95 24.53 -10.09
C ARG A 119 -10.41 24.74 -9.71
N VAL A 120 -10.69 25.81 -8.98
CA VAL A 120 -12.04 26.22 -8.58
C VAL A 120 -12.26 27.65 -9.05
N ASP A 121 -13.26 27.86 -9.90
CA ASP A 121 -13.59 29.15 -10.51
C ASP A 121 -15.11 29.33 -10.64
N GLU A 122 -15.56 30.43 -11.25
CA GLU A 122 -16.99 30.73 -11.43
C GLU A 122 -17.75 29.69 -12.27
N LEU A 123 -17.07 28.89 -13.09
CA LEU A 123 -17.70 27.82 -13.86
C LEU A 123 -17.92 26.56 -13.02
N GLY A 124 -17.11 26.36 -11.97
CA GLY A 124 -17.19 25.22 -11.06
C GLY A 124 -15.82 24.66 -10.69
N ILE A 125 -15.69 23.34 -10.68
CA ILE A 125 -14.47 22.63 -10.25
C ILE A 125 -13.88 21.90 -11.45
N THR A 126 -12.58 22.02 -11.67
CA THR A 126 -11.82 21.21 -12.63
C THR A 126 -10.73 20.44 -11.91
N ILE A 127 -10.70 19.12 -12.11
CA ILE A 127 -9.65 18.23 -11.62
C ILE A 127 -8.92 17.66 -12.83
N THR A 128 -7.64 17.99 -12.94
CA THR A 128 -6.75 17.46 -13.98
C THR A 128 -5.77 16.50 -13.33
N GLY A 129 -5.94 15.20 -13.54
CA GLY A 129 -5.01 14.19 -13.03
C GLY A 129 -3.84 13.94 -13.99
N ALA A 130 -2.69 13.52 -13.46
CA ALA A 130 -1.64 12.86 -14.25
C ALA A 130 -2.13 11.53 -14.86
N SER A 131 -3.07 10.89 -14.16
CA SER A 131 -3.77 9.68 -14.57
C SER A 131 -5.17 9.67 -13.92
N PRO A 132 -6.02 8.67 -14.23
CA PRO A 132 -7.28 8.47 -13.52
C PRO A 132 -7.13 8.40 -11.99
N LEU A 133 -6.04 7.79 -11.49
CA LEU A 133 -5.78 7.71 -10.04
C LEU A 133 -5.42 9.08 -9.44
N GLY A 134 -4.65 9.90 -10.16
CA GLY A 134 -4.41 11.29 -9.75
C GLY A 134 -5.70 12.10 -9.68
N ALA A 135 -6.57 11.97 -10.69
CA ALA A 135 -7.87 12.63 -10.68
C ALA A 135 -8.75 12.16 -9.50
N TRP A 136 -8.72 10.86 -9.18
CA TRP A 136 -9.38 10.30 -8.00
C TRP A 136 -8.91 10.97 -6.70
N TRP A 137 -7.61 11.19 -6.51
CA TRP A 137 -7.10 11.90 -5.33
C TRP A 137 -7.56 13.36 -5.22
N GLY A 138 -7.73 14.03 -6.37
CA GLY A 138 -8.38 15.35 -6.40
C GLY A 138 -9.81 15.32 -5.87
N THR A 139 -10.57 14.26 -6.14
CA THR A 139 -11.94 14.11 -5.60
C THR A 139 -11.94 14.00 -4.06
N ARG A 140 -10.92 13.35 -3.48
CA ARG A 140 -10.78 13.24 -2.01
C ARG A 140 -10.56 14.61 -1.39
N THR A 141 -9.72 15.44 -2.02
CA THR A 141 -9.53 16.84 -1.59
C THR A 141 -10.82 17.63 -1.64
N VAL A 142 -11.63 17.47 -2.70
CA VAL A 142 -12.95 18.12 -2.79
C VAL A 142 -13.86 17.71 -1.64
N LEU A 143 -13.97 16.40 -1.34
CA LEU A 143 -14.79 15.91 -0.23
C LEU A 143 -14.31 16.42 1.13
N GLN A 144 -13.00 16.43 1.36
CA GLN A 144 -12.43 16.94 2.61
C GLN A 144 -12.73 18.44 2.80
N GLN A 145 -12.54 19.25 1.75
CA GLN A 145 -12.86 20.67 1.82
C GLN A 145 -14.35 20.91 2.07
N ALA A 146 -15.22 20.15 1.41
CA ALA A 146 -16.64 20.22 1.63
C ALA A 146 -17.01 19.87 3.08
N ALA A 147 -16.37 18.87 3.69
CA ALA A 147 -16.61 18.50 5.08
C ALA A 147 -16.15 19.59 6.07
N ILE A 148 -15.04 20.27 5.78
CA ILE A 148 -14.46 21.30 6.66
C ILE A 148 -15.17 22.65 6.53
N HIS A 149 -15.68 22.97 5.34
CA HIS A 149 -16.25 24.27 5.00
C HIS A 149 -17.74 24.20 4.64
N GLU A 150 -18.49 23.32 5.31
CA GLU A 150 -19.96 23.23 5.21
C GLU A 150 -20.49 23.16 3.77
N GLY A 151 -19.82 22.37 2.93
CA GLY A 151 -20.19 22.15 1.54
C GLY A 151 -19.73 23.24 0.57
N ALA A 152 -18.76 24.08 0.94
CA ALA A 152 -18.17 25.09 0.06
C ALA A 152 -16.66 24.90 -0.14
N LEU A 153 -16.13 25.34 -1.28
CA LEU A 153 -14.69 25.32 -1.59
C LEU A 153 -14.22 26.73 -1.98
N PRO A 154 -13.07 27.20 -1.49
CA PRO A 154 -12.52 28.50 -1.91
C PRO A 154 -12.05 28.46 -3.37
N MET A 155 -12.31 29.54 -4.11
CA MET A 155 -11.83 29.69 -5.49
C MET A 155 -10.30 29.81 -5.53
N GLY A 156 -9.67 29.26 -6.56
CA GLY A 156 -8.21 29.23 -6.66
C GLY A 156 -7.68 28.04 -7.45
N THR A 157 -6.39 27.74 -7.27
CA THR A 157 -5.73 26.61 -7.92
C THR A 157 -4.70 25.97 -7.01
N GLY A 158 -4.67 24.64 -6.94
CA GLY A 158 -3.67 23.87 -6.20
C GLY A 158 -3.11 22.73 -7.04
N ILE A 159 -1.87 22.36 -6.74
CA ILE A 159 -1.18 21.22 -7.34
C ILE A 159 -0.72 20.34 -6.19
N ASP A 160 -1.04 19.05 -6.27
CA ASP A 160 -0.72 18.08 -5.23
C ASP A 160 -0.17 16.80 -5.87
N ALA A 161 0.80 16.19 -5.21
CA ALA A 161 1.42 14.95 -5.63
C ALA A 161 2.05 14.24 -4.42
N PRO A 162 1.96 12.90 -4.33
CA PRO A 162 2.57 12.19 -3.22
C PRO A 162 4.09 12.16 -3.35
N GLY A 163 4.79 12.27 -2.22
CA GLY A 163 6.25 12.10 -2.18
C GLY A 163 6.71 10.67 -2.45
N TRP A 164 5.88 9.66 -2.16
CA TRP A 164 6.20 8.24 -2.32
C TRP A 164 4.98 7.48 -2.85
N SER A 165 5.26 6.46 -3.68
CA SER A 165 4.22 5.67 -4.35
C SER A 165 3.49 4.71 -3.41
N THR A 166 4.14 4.22 -2.36
CA THR A 166 3.53 3.30 -1.38
C THR A 166 3.12 4.06 -0.12
N ARG A 167 1.82 4.14 0.13
CA ARG A 167 1.25 4.73 1.35
C ARG A 167 0.24 3.74 1.90
N GLY A 168 0.66 2.89 2.81
CA GLY A 168 -0.14 1.73 3.20
C GLY A 168 -0.24 1.45 4.68
N MET A 169 -1.07 0.46 4.97
CA MET A 169 -1.14 -0.22 6.25
C MET A 169 -1.18 -1.73 6.01
N MET A 170 -0.72 -2.50 6.99
CA MET A 170 -0.86 -3.95 7.00
C MET A 170 -1.81 -4.38 8.11
N LEU A 171 -2.68 -5.34 7.82
CA LEU A 171 -3.57 -5.97 8.78
C LEU A 171 -3.29 -7.47 8.90
N ASP A 172 -2.94 -7.90 10.11
CA ASP A 172 -2.82 -9.31 10.48
C ASP A 172 -4.17 -10.01 10.47
N CYS A 173 -4.48 -10.64 9.34
CA CYS A 173 -5.65 -11.49 9.18
C CYS A 173 -5.32 -12.94 9.59
N GLY A 174 -4.07 -13.38 9.48
CA GLY A 174 -3.63 -14.73 9.84
C GLY A 174 -4.03 -15.08 11.27
N ARG A 175 -3.79 -14.19 12.22
CA ARG A 175 -4.11 -14.42 13.64
C ARG A 175 -5.54 -14.02 14.02
N HIS A 176 -6.21 -13.17 13.24
CA HIS A 176 -7.60 -12.78 13.50
C HIS A 176 -8.45 -12.64 12.23
N PHE A 177 -9.61 -13.29 12.20
CA PHE A 177 -10.51 -13.19 11.06
C PHE A 177 -11.26 -11.85 11.04
N TYR A 178 -11.32 -11.22 9.86
CA TYR A 178 -12.13 -10.03 9.61
C TYR A 178 -13.18 -10.33 8.54
N PRO A 179 -14.46 -9.97 8.71
CA PRO A 179 -15.44 -10.07 7.63
C PRO A 179 -15.02 -9.25 6.40
N LYS A 180 -15.44 -9.66 5.20
CA LYS A 180 -15.06 -8.96 3.97
C LYS A 180 -15.54 -7.51 3.95
N GLU A 181 -16.70 -7.25 4.54
CA GLU A 181 -17.31 -5.92 4.61
C GLU A 181 -16.41 -4.95 5.40
N PHE A 182 -15.77 -5.44 6.47
CA PHE A 182 -14.80 -4.67 7.24
C PHE A 182 -13.57 -4.32 6.40
N LEU A 183 -13.04 -5.27 5.63
CA LEU A 183 -11.88 -5.01 4.75
C LEU A 183 -12.22 -3.97 3.66
N ILE A 184 -13.42 -4.04 3.09
CA ILE A 184 -13.93 -3.09 2.09
C ILE A 184 -14.12 -1.69 2.72
N GLU A 185 -14.65 -1.62 3.93
CA GLU A 185 -14.81 -0.37 4.67
C GLU A 185 -13.45 0.28 4.97
N MET A 186 -12.46 -0.50 5.40
CA MET A 186 -11.09 -0.03 5.63
C MET A 186 -10.48 0.62 4.38
N CYS A 187 -10.69 0.05 3.19
CA CYS A 187 -10.26 0.66 1.93
C CYS A 187 -10.90 2.03 1.67
N SER A 188 -12.13 2.26 2.15
CA SER A 188 -12.79 3.57 2.03
C SER A 188 -12.11 4.62 2.92
N TYR A 189 -11.75 4.27 4.16
CA TYR A 189 -10.99 5.15 5.05
C TYR A 189 -9.60 5.44 4.52
N MET A 190 -8.88 4.41 4.06
CA MET A 190 -7.54 4.57 3.47
C MET A 190 -7.58 5.52 2.27
N SER A 191 -8.54 5.30 1.36
CA SER A 191 -8.74 6.15 0.18
C SER A 191 -9.03 7.60 0.54
N TYR A 192 -9.87 7.85 1.55
CA TYR A 192 -10.20 9.20 2.00
C TYR A 192 -8.94 10.00 2.39
N PHE A 193 -7.96 9.33 3.02
CA PHE A 193 -6.67 9.92 3.41
C PHE A 193 -5.55 9.69 2.38
N LYS A 194 -5.90 9.32 1.15
CA LYS A 194 -4.98 9.08 0.03
C LYS A 194 -3.93 7.98 0.29
N GLN A 195 -4.20 7.05 1.20
CA GLN A 195 -3.48 5.78 1.28
C GLN A 195 -3.95 4.86 0.15
N ASN A 196 -3.05 4.06 -0.41
CA ASN A 196 -3.28 3.32 -1.66
C ASN A 196 -2.89 1.85 -1.62
N THR A 197 -2.29 1.36 -0.52
CA THR A 197 -1.80 -0.03 -0.42
C THR A 197 -2.30 -0.67 0.87
N PHE A 198 -3.22 -1.63 0.76
CA PHE A 198 -3.70 -2.39 1.91
C PHE A 198 -3.05 -3.78 1.92
N HIS A 199 -2.09 -3.98 2.80
CA HIS A 199 -1.35 -5.22 2.92
C HIS A 199 -2.13 -6.20 3.82
N LEU A 200 -2.59 -7.32 3.27
CA LEU A 200 -3.28 -8.36 4.01
C LEU A 200 -2.34 -9.52 4.29
N HIS A 201 -1.99 -9.71 5.56
CA HIS A 201 -1.25 -10.86 6.04
C HIS A 201 -2.23 -12.03 6.25
N LEU A 202 -2.32 -12.92 5.26
CA LEU A 202 -3.43 -13.88 5.12
C LEU A 202 -3.13 -15.26 5.70
N MET A 203 -1.90 -15.53 6.14
CA MET A 203 -1.52 -16.83 6.66
C MET A 203 -0.50 -16.70 7.79
N ASP A 204 -0.84 -17.18 8.99
CA ASP A 204 0.05 -17.16 10.17
C ASP A 204 -0.40 -18.23 11.19
N ASP A 205 0.32 -18.29 12.31
CA ASP A 205 0.00 -18.99 13.54
C ASP A 205 0.04 -18.08 14.78
N VAL A 206 -0.37 -18.59 15.94
CA VAL A 206 -0.39 -17.80 17.19
C VAL A 206 0.97 -17.32 17.69
N GLY A 207 2.06 -17.82 17.11
CA GLY A 207 3.43 -17.53 17.50
C GLY A 207 3.85 -18.29 18.77
N GLY A 208 5.15 -18.56 18.86
CA GLY A 208 5.78 -19.07 20.09
C GLY A 208 5.65 -20.58 20.36
N VAL A 209 4.92 -21.34 19.54
CA VAL A 209 4.79 -22.81 19.70
C VAL A 209 5.82 -23.54 18.84
N LYS A 210 6.96 -23.88 19.45
CA LYS A 210 8.08 -24.54 18.76
C LYS A 210 8.01 -26.06 18.75
N LYS A 211 7.37 -26.64 19.76
CA LYS A 211 7.21 -28.10 19.94
C LYS A 211 5.82 -28.37 20.49
N THR A 212 5.19 -29.42 19.99
CA THR A 212 3.85 -29.84 20.38
C THR A 212 3.67 -31.32 20.04
N ASP A 213 2.89 -32.02 20.86
CA ASP A 213 2.40 -33.36 20.52
C ASP A 213 1.04 -33.31 19.80
N ASN A 214 0.38 -32.14 19.81
CA ASN A 214 -0.90 -31.90 19.15
C ASN A 214 -0.80 -30.74 18.16
N LEU A 215 -0.21 -31.02 16.99
CA LEU A 215 -0.02 -30.04 15.91
C LEU A 215 -1.34 -29.45 15.42
N GLN A 216 -2.40 -30.26 15.32
CA GLN A 216 -3.72 -29.85 14.83
C GLN A 216 -4.50 -28.99 15.84
N GLY A 217 -4.08 -28.97 17.12
CA GLY A 217 -4.69 -28.15 18.16
C GLY A 217 -4.18 -26.70 18.20
N ILE A 218 -3.13 -26.37 17.45
CA ILE A 218 -2.57 -25.02 17.39
C ILE A 218 -3.44 -24.15 16.48
N TYR A 219 -3.81 -22.96 16.94
CA TYR A 219 -4.48 -21.99 16.10
C TYR A 219 -3.50 -21.46 15.04
N ALA A 220 -3.78 -21.83 13.80
CA ALA A 220 -3.09 -21.38 12.61
C ALA A 220 -4.11 -21.31 11.49
N ARG A 221 -4.03 -20.28 10.64
CA ARG A 221 -5.04 -20.03 9.61
C ARG A 221 -4.40 -19.57 8.33
N LEU A 222 -4.82 -20.19 7.23
CA LEU A 222 -4.80 -19.59 5.90
C LEU A 222 -6.20 -19.01 5.65
N ARG A 223 -6.31 -17.73 5.31
CA ARG A 223 -7.60 -17.07 5.11
C ARG A 223 -8.21 -17.28 3.73
N LEU A 224 -7.56 -17.99 2.83
CA LEU A 224 -8.11 -18.30 1.51
C LEU A 224 -8.69 -19.72 1.48
N TRP A 225 -9.90 -19.86 0.95
CA TRP A 225 -10.59 -21.14 0.81
C TRP A 225 -10.67 -21.59 -0.64
N SER A 226 -9.91 -22.62 -1.00
CA SER A 226 -10.01 -23.27 -2.32
C SER A 226 -10.55 -24.70 -2.23
N ASN A 227 -11.38 -25.06 -3.21
CA ASN A 227 -11.82 -26.43 -3.45
C ASN A 227 -10.89 -27.19 -4.42
N GLY A 228 -9.75 -26.60 -4.81
CA GLY A 228 -8.78 -27.21 -5.72
C GLY A 228 -8.14 -28.45 -5.11
N ASP A 229 -8.09 -29.54 -5.89
CA ASP A 229 -7.56 -30.83 -5.43
C ASP A 229 -6.09 -30.73 -4.98
N ALA A 230 -5.31 -29.84 -5.60
CA ALA A 230 -3.89 -29.65 -5.32
C ALA A 230 -3.61 -29.15 -3.89
N VAL A 231 -4.54 -28.39 -3.30
CA VAL A 231 -4.44 -27.83 -1.94
C VAL A 231 -5.42 -28.47 -0.96
N LYS A 232 -6.02 -29.61 -1.32
CA LYS A 232 -7.00 -30.31 -0.48
C LYS A 232 -6.41 -30.64 0.89
N GLY A 233 -7.08 -30.16 1.95
CA GLY A 233 -6.68 -30.34 3.34
C GLY A 233 -5.71 -29.29 3.89
N LEU A 234 -5.26 -28.33 3.07
CA LEU A 234 -4.41 -27.20 3.52
C LEU A 234 -5.17 -26.29 4.49
N ASN A 235 -6.43 -26.02 4.19
CA ASN A 235 -7.31 -25.20 5.02
C ASN A 235 -8.58 -26.00 5.34
N ASN A 236 -8.87 -26.18 6.63
CA ASN A 236 -10.05 -26.90 7.12
C ASN A 236 -11.04 -25.97 7.86
N HIS A 237 -10.91 -24.65 7.65
CA HIS A 237 -11.67 -23.61 8.36
C HIS A 237 -12.49 -22.72 7.41
N PRO A 238 -13.50 -23.27 6.71
CA PRO A 238 -14.27 -22.50 5.72
C PRO A 238 -15.01 -21.29 6.32
N ASN A 239 -15.44 -21.37 7.59
CA ASN A 239 -16.17 -20.30 8.27
C ASN A 239 -15.29 -19.11 8.69
N GLU A 240 -13.97 -19.22 8.57
CA GLU A 240 -13.02 -18.13 8.86
C GLU A 240 -12.10 -17.86 7.66
N SER A 241 -12.63 -18.04 6.44
CA SER A 241 -11.89 -17.94 5.19
C SER A 241 -12.70 -17.22 4.11
N TYR A 242 -12.00 -16.57 3.18
CA TYR A 242 -12.54 -15.94 1.99
C TYR A 242 -12.54 -16.92 0.83
N THR A 243 -13.68 -17.06 0.16
CA THR A 243 -13.73 -17.74 -1.14
C THR A 243 -13.08 -16.88 -2.21
N ARG A 244 -12.82 -17.46 -3.40
CA ARG A 244 -12.36 -16.69 -4.56
C ARG A 244 -13.23 -15.47 -4.83
N ARG A 245 -14.55 -15.65 -4.79
CA ARG A 245 -15.53 -14.59 -5.04
C ARG A 245 -15.44 -13.49 -3.97
N ASP A 246 -15.30 -13.86 -2.70
CA ASP A 246 -15.16 -12.86 -1.64
C ASP A 246 -13.88 -12.04 -1.81
N PHE A 247 -12.77 -12.70 -2.15
CA PHE A 247 -11.49 -12.03 -2.33
C PHE A 247 -11.44 -11.15 -3.59
N ASP A 248 -12.07 -11.57 -4.69
CA ASP A 248 -12.26 -10.71 -5.88
C ASP A 248 -13.12 -9.49 -5.53
N GLU A 249 -14.22 -9.68 -4.79
CA GLU A 249 -15.08 -8.56 -4.36
C GLU A 249 -14.35 -7.56 -3.45
N ILE A 250 -13.53 -8.04 -2.51
CA ILE A 250 -12.67 -7.17 -1.68
C ILE A 250 -11.74 -6.33 -2.58
N GLN A 251 -11.04 -6.98 -3.50
CA GLN A 251 -10.07 -6.31 -4.37
C GLN A 251 -10.75 -5.30 -5.31
N ASP A 252 -11.88 -5.66 -5.93
CA ASP A 252 -12.63 -4.79 -6.83
C ASP A 252 -13.13 -3.54 -6.11
N LYS A 253 -13.69 -3.70 -4.90
CA LYS A 253 -14.22 -2.59 -4.10
C LYS A 253 -13.10 -1.68 -3.56
N CYS A 254 -11.95 -2.24 -3.21
CA CYS A 254 -10.78 -1.44 -2.85
C CYS A 254 -10.21 -0.69 -4.07
N ALA A 255 -10.09 -1.36 -5.22
CA ALA A 255 -9.56 -0.77 -6.45
C ALA A 255 -10.44 0.38 -6.96
N ALA A 256 -11.78 0.24 -6.87
CA ALA A 256 -12.75 1.29 -7.18
C ALA A 256 -12.55 2.59 -6.36
N ARG A 257 -11.78 2.51 -5.27
CA ARG A 257 -11.40 3.61 -4.39
C ARG A 257 -9.90 3.89 -4.41
N GLY A 258 -9.17 3.42 -5.41
CA GLY A 258 -7.73 3.70 -5.58
C GLY A 258 -6.83 2.96 -4.60
N VAL A 259 -7.33 1.94 -3.90
CA VAL A 259 -6.57 1.11 -2.95
C VAL A 259 -6.31 -0.27 -3.56
N ALA A 260 -5.05 -0.66 -3.66
CA ALA A 260 -4.65 -1.99 -4.08
C ALA A 260 -4.46 -2.90 -2.86
N ILE A 261 -4.95 -4.14 -2.93
CA ILE A 261 -4.60 -5.18 -1.96
C ILE A 261 -3.21 -5.72 -2.28
N LEU A 262 -2.30 -5.72 -1.30
CA LEU A 262 -1.05 -6.46 -1.34
C LEU A 262 -1.24 -7.74 -0.50
N PRO A 263 -1.41 -8.92 -1.13
CA PRO A 263 -1.62 -10.15 -0.38
C PRO A 263 -0.28 -10.77 0.06
N GLU A 264 -0.30 -11.36 1.26
CA GLU A 264 0.83 -12.09 1.83
C GLU A 264 0.44 -13.50 2.26
N LEU A 265 1.24 -14.48 1.80
CA LEU A 265 1.21 -15.86 2.28
C LEU A 265 2.58 -16.18 2.89
N GLU A 266 2.64 -16.15 4.22
CA GLU A 266 3.88 -16.22 5.00
C GLU A 266 4.62 -17.57 4.86
N SER A 267 5.90 -17.53 4.47
CA SER A 267 6.78 -18.70 4.47
C SER A 267 8.25 -18.26 4.29
N PRO A 268 9.24 -18.99 4.85
CA PRO A 268 9.14 -20.32 5.45
C PRO A 268 8.98 -20.36 6.97
N ALA A 269 9.01 -19.22 7.66
CA ALA A 269 8.58 -19.13 9.04
C ALA A 269 7.05 -18.91 9.12
N HIS A 270 6.51 -18.95 10.34
CA HIS A 270 5.07 -18.79 10.66
C HIS A 270 4.14 -19.57 9.72
N ALA A 271 4.60 -20.75 9.29
CA ALA A 271 4.01 -21.56 8.24
C ALA A 271 3.25 -22.76 8.82
N MET A 272 2.77 -22.65 10.07
CA MET A 272 2.06 -23.73 10.74
C MET A 272 0.87 -24.30 9.94
N PRO A 273 0.08 -23.51 9.16
CA PRO A 273 -0.96 -24.08 8.30
C PRO A 273 -0.39 -25.10 7.29
N ILE A 274 0.79 -24.83 6.75
CA ILE A 274 1.50 -25.73 5.83
C ILE A 274 2.01 -26.95 6.59
N VAL A 275 2.58 -26.77 7.78
CA VAL A 275 3.08 -27.87 8.61
C VAL A 275 1.94 -28.79 9.08
N GLN A 276 0.79 -28.25 9.45
CA GLN A 276 -0.43 -29.02 9.77
C GLN A 276 -0.90 -29.87 8.58
N TRP A 277 -0.73 -29.38 7.35
CA TRP A 277 -1.07 -30.11 6.12
C TRP A 277 0.00 -31.12 5.68
N ARG A 278 1.28 -30.81 5.91
CA ARG A 278 2.46 -31.61 5.54
C ARG A 278 3.44 -31.68 6.72
N PRO A 279 3.17 -32.51 7.74
CA PRO A 279 4.01 -32.55 8.94
C PRO A 279 5.46 -32.96 8.68
N GLN A 280 5.73 -33.72 7.60
CA GLN A 280 7.06 -34.19 7.25
C GLN A 280 8.04 -33.08 6.84
N ILE A 281 7.53 -31.90 6.45
CA ILE A 281 8.36 -30.75 6.09
C ILE A 281 8.53 -29.75 7.24
N ALA A 282 8.13 -30.09 8.47
CA ALA A 282 8.38 -29.26 9.65
C ALA A 282 9.89 -29.09 9.91
N TYR A 283 10.31 -27.89 10.32
CA TYR A 283 11.67 -27.64 10.74
C TYR A 283 11.96 -28.33 12.08
N GLN A 284 13.09 -29.05 12.16
CA GLN A 284 13.42 -29.78 13.37
C GLN A 284 13.72 -28.81 14.53
N GLY A 285 12.94 -28.92 15.60
CA GLY A 285 13.08 -28.10 16.80
C GLY A 285 12.23 -26.83 16.82
N ASP A 286 11.57 -26.50 15.71
CA ASP A 286 10.61 -25.41 15.63
C ASP A 286 9.52 -25.69 14.57
N VAL A 287 8.40 -26.25 15.00
CA VAL A 287 7.32 -26.71 14.09
C VAL A 287 6.53 -25.58 13.44
N SER A 288 6.73 -24.31 13.83
CA SER A 288 6.13 -23.17 13.12
C SER A 288 6.88 -22.82 11.83
N GLN A 289 8.00 -23.48 11.53
CA GLN A 289 8.82 -23.20 10.35
C GLN A 289 8.90 -24.42 9.43
N LEU A 290 9.15 -24.17 8.15
CA LEU A 290 9.41 -25.20 7.15
C LEU A 290 10.89 -25.58 7.11
N ASN A 291 11.19 -26.86 6.99
CA ASN A 291 12.49 -27.36 6.56
C ASN A 291 12.66 -27.13 5.06
N ILE A 292 13.09 -25.94 4.66
CA ILE A 292 13.27 -25.56 3.24
C ILE A 292 14.34 -26.37 2.50
N SER A 293 15.17 -27.13 3.22
CA SER A 293 16.15 -28.05 2.63
C SER A 293 15.56 -29.45 2.38
N HIS A 294 14.35 -29.75 2.89
CA HIS A 294 13.61 -30.97 2.57
C HIS A 294 13.10 -30.91 1.11
N PRO A 295 13.25 -31.99 0.32
CA PRO A 295 12.93 -31.98 -1.12
C PRO A 295 11.48 -31.60 -1.43
N ASP A 296 10.53 -31.93 -0.55
CA ASP A 296 9.11 -31.66 -0.76
C ASP A 296 8.68 -30.21 -0.42
N THR A 297 9.51 -29.43 0.27
CA THR A 297 9.09 -28.12 0.81
C THR A 297 8.81 -27.11 -0.30
N VAL A 298 9.77 -26.90 -1.19
CA VAL A 298 9.62 -25.95 -2.32
C VAL A 298 8.44 -26.36 -3.22
N PRO A 299 8.31 -27.63 -3.68
CA PRO A 299 7.14 -28.06 -4.45
C PRO A 299 5.81 -27.84 -3.74
N THR A 300 5.76 -28.06 -2.42
CA THR A 300 4.56 -27.82 -1.61
C THR A 300 4.19 -26.33 -1.61
N VAL A 301 5.15 -25.45 -1.32
CA VAL A 301 4.93 -24.00 -1.32
C VAL A 301 4.53 -23.49 -2.71
N GLN A 302 5.20 -23.97 -3.78
CA GLN A 302 4.84 -23.63 -5.16
C GLN A 302 3.42 -24.08 -5.52
N THR A 303 2.96 -25.23 -5.01
CA THR A 303 1.59 -25.71 -5.22
C THR A 303 0.56 -24.75 -4.61
N ILE A 304 0.83 -24.25 -3.41
CA ILE A 304 -0.02 -23.25 -2.74
C ILE A 304 -0.07 -21.96 -3.56
N TRP A 305 1.10 -21.45 -3.94
CA TRP A 305 1.16 -20.24 -4.77
C TRP A 305 0.48 -20.44 -6.12
N LYS A 306 0.64 -21.58 -6.78
CA LYS A 306 -0.02 -21.85 -8.07
C LYS A 306 -1.55 -21.78 -7.98
N GLU A 307 -2.12 -22.22 -6.87
CA GLU A 307 -3.56 -22.15 -6.61
C GLU A 307 -4.05 -20.70 -6.44
N PHE A 308 -3.34 -19.91 -5.62
CA PHE A 308 -3.82 -18.59 -5.19
C PHE A 308 -3.28 -17.42 -6.01
N LEU A 309 -2.16 -17.56 -6.71
CA LEU A 309 -1.56 -16.48 -7.51
C LEU A 309 -2.52 -15.88 -8.56
N PRO A 310 -3.39 -16.67 -9.24
CA PRO A 310 -4.43 -16.12 -10.12
C PRO A 310 -5.50 -15.29 -9.40
N TRP A 311 -5.56 -15.31 -8.06
CA TRP A 311 -6.52 -14.54 -7.25
C TRP A 311 -6.06 -13.13 -7.00
N PHE A 312 -4.77 -12.86 -7.15
CA PHE A 312 -4.17 -11.62 -6.71
C PHE A 312 -4.13 -10.60 -7.86
N HIS A 313 -4.85 -9.50 -7.70
CA HIS A 313 -4.94 -8.41 -8.65
C HIS A 313 -3.93 -7.29 -8.38
N SER A 314 -2.77 -7.64 -7.81
CA SER A 314 -1.62 -6.76 -7.62
C SER A 314 -0.44 -7.20 -8.49
N LYS A 315 0.44 -6.25 -8.83
CA LYS A 315 1.71 -6.51 -9.52
C LYS A 315 2.79 -7.08 -8.59
N VAL A 316 2.60 -6.92 -7.29
CA VAL A 316 3.50 -7.42 -6.24
C VAL A 316 2.70 -8.27 -5.26
N VAL A 317 3.27 -9.38 -4.81
CA VAL A 317 2.76 -10.22 -3.74
C VAL A 317 3.84 -10.36 -2.66
N SER A 318 3.47 -10.48 -1.39
CA SER A 318 4.46 -10.77 -0.34
C SER A 318 4.51 -12.28 -0.09
N ILE A 319 5.72 -12.82 0.02
CA ILE A 319 5.91 -14.18 0.52
C ILE A 319 6.29 -14.20 2.00
N GLY A 320 6.33 -13.02 2.63
CA GLY A 320 6.76 -12.87 4.00
C GLY A 320 8.25 -13.08 4.17
N ALA A 321 8.62 -14.25 4.67
CA ALA A 321 9.97 -14.69 4.93
C ALA A 321 10.64 -13.95 6.11
N ASP A 322 9.86 -13.50 7.08
CA ASP A 322 10.39 -12.97 8.34
C ASP A 322 10.88 -14.09 9.27
N GLU A 323 11.66 -13.72 10.29
CA GLU A 323 12.00 -14.54 11.47
C GLU A 323 12.51 -15.98 11.29
N TYR A 324 12.86 -16.41 10.07
CA TYR A 324 13.36 -17.75 9.80
C TYR A 324 14.68 -18.00 10.52
N ARG A 325 14.80 -19.14 11.20
CA ARG A 325 15.94 -19.47 12.09
C ARG A 325 16.89 -20.51 11.53
N GLY A 326 16.60 -21.04 10.34
CA GLY A 326 17.46 -22.01 9.68
C GLY A 326 18.68 -21.39 8.98
N PRO A 327 19.41 -22.18 8.19
CA PRO A 327 20.61 -21.71 7.49
C PRO A 327 20.31 -20.55 6.52
N LYS A 328 21.10 -19.46 6.62
CA LYS A 328 20.93 -18.26 5.80
C LYS A 328 21.04 -18.53 4.29
N ASP A 329 21.96 -19.42 3.89
CA ASP A 329 22.15 -19.73 2.47
C ASP A 329 20.95 -20.49 1.89
N ASP A 330 20.28 -21.32 2.68
CA ASP A 330 19.08 -22.04 2.24
C ASP A 330 17.87 -21.09 2.16
N TYR A 331 17.76 -20.14 3.08
CA TYR A 331 16.79 -19.04 3.00
C TYR A 331 16.93 -18.25 1.70
N LYS A 332 18.15 -17.80 1.37
CA LYS A 332 18.40 -16.99 0.16
C LYS A 332 18.06 -17.77 -1.11
N LYS A 333 18.40 -19.08 -1.16
CA LYS A 333 18.00 -19.96 -2.24
C LYS A 333 16.47 -20.08 -2.34
N PHE A 334 15.78 -20.29 -1.23
CA PHE A 334 14.32 -20.38 -1.19
C PHE A 334 13.67 -19.11 -1.76
N VAL A 335 14.04 -17.92 -1.27
CA VAL A 335 13.52 -16.64 -1.76
C VAL A 335 13.76 -16.49 -3.26
N ASN A 336 14.97 -16.78 -3.75
CA ASN A 336 15.29 -16.68 -5.18
C ASN A 336 14.54 -17.68 -6.06
N ILE A 337 14.26 -18.88 -5.55
CA ILE A 337 13.41 -19.87 -6.24
C ILE A 337 11.98 -19.34 -6.33
N MET A 338 11.44 -18.78 -5.25
CA MET A 338 10.08 -18.25 -5.22
C MET A 338 9.93 -16.99 -6.08
N ASP A 339 10.90 -16.07 -6.07
CA ASP A 339 10.95 -14.90 -6.97
C ASP A 339 10.84 -15.34 -8.44
N ARG A 340 11.70 -16.30 -8.83
CA ARG A 340 11.71 -16.83 -10.19
C ARG A 340 10.37 -17.49 -10.54
N PHE A 341 9.88 -18.37 -9.68
CA PHE A 341 8.63 -19.10 -9.89
C PHE A 341 7.44 -18.15 -10.05
N ILE A 342 7.24 -17.21 -9.11
CA ILE A 342 6.11 -16.27 -9.14
C ILE A 342 6.18 -15.38 -10.39
N ARG A 343 7.38 -14.91 -10.75
CA ARG A 343 7.59 -14.10 -11.95
C ARG A 343 7.31 -14.88 -13.23
N GLU A 344 7.72 -16.15 -13.32
CA GLU A 344 7.49 -16.99 -14.50
C GLU A 344 6.01 -17.40 -14.64
N GLU A 345 5.32 -17.70 -13.53
CA GLU A 345 3.91 -18.11 -13.54
C GLU A 345 2.94 -16.94 -13.78
N SER A 346 3.30 -15.72 -13.38
CA SER A 346 2.32 -14.59 -13.37
C SER A 346 2.84 -13.23 -13.83
N GLY A 347 4.15 -13.09 -14.04
CA GLY A 347 4.77 -11.78 -14.31
C GLY A 347 4.82 -10.84 -13.10
N LYS A 348 4.38 -11.27 -11.91
CA LYS A 348 4.43 -10.48 -10.68
C LYS A 348 5.82 -10.51 -10.05
N SER A 349 6.16 -9.44 -9.33
CA SER A 349 7.33 -9.41 -8.45
C SER A 349 6.96 -9.83 -7.04
N ILE A 350 7.96 -10.19 -6.23
CA ILE A 350 7.75 -10.49 -4.81
C ILE A 350 8.26 -9.39 -3.89
N ARG A 351 7.68 -9.36 -2.69
CA ARG A 351 8.18 -8.62 -1.53
C ARG A 351 8.48 -9.61 -0.40
N ILE A 352 9.50 -9.29 0.40
CA ILE A 352 9.82 -10.01 1.63
C ILE A 352 10.03 -9.02 2.78
N TRP A 353 9.85 -9.50 4.00
CA TRP A 353 10.38 -8.83 5.19
C TRP A 353 11.92 -8.91 5.20
N GLY A 354 12.53 -7.84 5.70
CA GLY A 354 13.98 -7.79 5.91
C GLY A 354 14.44 -8.77 6.99
N THR A 355 15.17 -9.83 6.60
CA THR A 355 15.58 -10.91 7.53
C THR A 355 17.07 -11.21 7.44
N PHE A 356 17.57 -11.52 6.25
CA PHE A 356 18.98 -11.82 6.02
C PHE A 356 19.54 -10.94 4.90
N PRO A 357 20.17 -9.81 5.25
CA PRO A 357 20.67 -8.87 4.26
C PRO A 357 21.78 -9.48 3.37
N PRO A 358 22.02 -8.88 2.20
CA PRO A 358 23.11 -9.29 1.34
C PRO A 358 24.47 -9.09 2.01
N GLN A 359 25.39 -10.04 1.84
CA GLN A 359 26.72 -9.95 2.45
C GLN A 359 27.67 -9.17 1.55
N LYS A 360 28.26 -8.11 2.09
CA LYS A 360 29.25 -7.30 1.39
C LYS A 360 30.41 -8.15 0.87
N GLY A 361 30.71 -8.05 -0.42
CA GLY A 361 31.83 -8.74 -1.06
C GLY A 361 31.60 -10.20 -1.41
N LYS A 362 30.38 -10.74 -1.20
CA LYS A 362 30.01 -12.04 -1.76
C LYS A 362 29.50 -11.93 -3.20
N PRO A 363 29.72 -12.94 -4.05
CA PRO A 363 29.16 -12.96 -5.40
C PRO A 363 27.64 -12.88 -5.38
N SER A 364 27.06 -12.09 -6.29
CA SER A 364 25.61 -11.84 -6.35
C SER A 364 24.77 -13.08 -6.59
N ASN A 365 25.35 -14.16 -7.14
CA ASN A 365 24.63 -15.40 -7.44
C ASN A 365 24.17 -16.17 -6.18
N ASN A 366 24.73 -15.86 -5.01
CA ASN A 366 24.31 -16.44 -3.72
C ASN A 366 23.47 -15.48 -2.89
N GLU A 367 23.24 -14.26 -3.38
CA GLU A 367 22.45 -13.24 -2.70
C GLU A 367 21.03 -13.17 -3.24
N ILE A 368 20.13 -12.58 -2.46
CA ILE A 368 18.75 -12.35 -2.90
C ILE A 368 18.79 -11.49 -4.16
N SER A 369 17.92 -11.76 -5.11
CA SER A 369 17.80 -10.93 -6.31
C SER A 369 17.40 -9.48 -5.94
N PRO A 370 18.08 -8.44 -6.45
CA PRO A 370 17.66 -7.04 -6.26
C PRO A 370 16.29 -6.71 -6.87
N ASN A 371 15.71 -7.62 -7.67
CA ASN A 371 14.33 -7.50 -8.15
C ASN A 371 13.29 -7.73 -7.03
N VAL A 372 13.70 -8.35 -5.92
CA VAL A 372 12.87 -8.55 -4.73
C VAL A 372 12.85 -7.25 -3.92
N SER A 373 11.65 -6.70 -3.70
CA SER A 373 11.50 -5.53 -2.84
C SER A 373 11.56 -5.94 -1.36
N ILE A 374 12.18 -5.11 -0.54
CA ILE A 374 12.38 -5.37 0.90
C ILE A 374 11.44 -4.52 1.72
N GLN A 375 10.76 -5.12 2.68
CA GLN A 375 9.98 -4.42 3.70
C GLN A 375 10.77 -4.45 5.01
N HIS A 376 11.42 -3.32 5.33
CA HIS A 376 12.20 -3.22 6.56
C HIS A 376 11.27 -3.07 7.76
N TRP A 377 11.55 -3.82 8.83
CA TRP A 377 10.72 -3.82 10.03
C TRP A 377 11.48 -3.67 11.34
N ALA A 378 12.76 -4.05 11.42
CA ALA A 378 13.54 -3.88 12.63
C ALA A 378 15.05 -3.84 12.38
N TYR A 379 15.74 -2.92 13.07
CA TYR A 379 17.21 -2.79 13.04
C TYR A 379 17.97 -3.98 13.64
N SER A 380 17.30 -4.88 14.34
CA SER A 380 17.90 -6.12 14.84
C SER A 380 18.19 -7.13 13.72
N PHE A 381 17.55 -6.98 12.55
CA PHE A 381 17.71 -7.88 11.40
C PHE A 381 18.57 -7.26 10.29
N ASP A 382 18.42 -5.96 10.02
CA ASP A 382 19.16 -5.27 8.97
C ASP A 382 19.20 -3.75 9.13
N ASN A 383 20.00 -3.10 8.29
CA ASN A 383 20.06 -1.65 8.14
C ASN A 383 19.64 -1.25 6.71
N PRO A 384 18.49 -0.57 6.53
CA PRO A 384 17.93 -0.25 5.20
C PRO A 384 18.90 0.46 4.26
N LEU A 385 19.61 1.46 4.77
CA LEU A 385 20.54 2.24 3.98
C LEU A 385 21.76 1.41 3.58
N ASN A 386 22.41 0.78 4.56
CA ASN A 386 23.71 0.15 4.36
C ASN A 386 23.63 -1.23 3.71
N ASP A 387 22.58 -1.98 4.03
CA ASP A 387 22.45 -3.37 3.61
C ASP A 387 21.64 -3.50 2.31
N TYR A 388 20.65 -2.63 2.06
CA TYR A 388 19.76 -2.76 0.91
C TYR A 388 19.92 -1.63 -0.12
N ILE A 389 19.71 -0.37 0.28
CA ILE A 389 19.71 0.77 -0.67
C ILE A 389 21.07 0.89 -1.37
N LYS A 390 22.18 0.84 -0.63
CA LYS A 390 23.54 0.85 -1.22
C LYS A 390 23.87 -0.36 -2.08
N ASN A 391 23.08 -1.43 -1.99
CA ASN A 391 23.19 -2.64 -2.80
C ASN A 391 22.07 -2.76 -3.85
N ASN A 392 21.41 -1.64 -4.17
CA ASN A 392 20.41 -1.51 -5.25
C ASN A 392 19.09 -2.28 -5.02
N TYR A 393 18.67 -2.43 -3.77
CA TYR A 393 17.35 -2.98 -3.44
C TYR A 393 16.37 -1.84 -3.14
N SER A 394 15.15 -1.96 -3.65
CA SER A 394 14.06 -1.08 -3.25
C SER A 394 13.53 -1.44 -1.87
N VAL A 395 13.25 -0.44 -1.03
CA VAL A 395 12.83 -0.63 0.36
C VAL A 395 11.51 0.08 0.64
N VAL A 396 10.61 -0.59 1.37
CA VAL A 396 9.44 -0.01 2.03
C VAL A 396 9.70 0.05 3.53
N ASN A 397 9.38 1.19 4.14
CA ASN A 397 9.52 1.40 5.57
C ASN A 397 8.29 0.88 6.33
N SER A 398 8.51 -0.15 7.12
CA SER A 398 7.55 -0.74 8.04
C SER A 398 8.18 -0.92 9.42
N ASP A 399 9.12 -0.04 9.80
CA ASP A 399 9.86 -0.18 11.06
C ASP A 399 8.93 -0.24 12.28
N GLU A 400 9.39 -0.98 13.30
CA GLU A 400 8.68 -1.21 14.55
C GLU A 400 8.28 0.08 15.30
N MET A 401 8.86 1.24 14.94
CA MET A 401 8.42 2.54 15.44
C MET A 401 6.92 2.84 15.24
N PHE A 402 6.28 2.24 14.23
CA PHE A 402 4.84 2.39 13.95
C PHE A 402 4.04 1.10 14.14
N TYR A 403 4.63 0.05 14.75
CA TYR A 403 3.89 -1.17 15.06
C TYR A 403 2.76 -0.90 16.04
N ILE A 404 1.57 -1.37 15.65
CA ILE A 404 0.43 -1.48 16.55
C ILE A 404 0.17 -2.96 16.78
N VAL A 405 0.11 -3.39 18.04
CA VAL A 405 -0.22 -4.77 18.36
C VAL A 405 -1.34 -4.80 19.39
N LEU A 406 -2.53 -5.19 18.95
CA LEU A 406 -3.78 -4.94 19.70
C LEU A 406 -3.86 -5.72 21.02
N LYS A 407 -3.22 -6.89 21.09
CA LYS A 407 -3.39 -7.88 22.17
C LYS A 407 -2.14 -8.11 23.03
N THR A 408 -1.10 -7.27 22.87
CA THR A 408 0.15 -7.39 23.64
C THR A 408 0.33 -6.25 24.65
N ARG A 409 1.42 -6.35 25.43
CA ARG A 409 1.93 -5.33 26.35
C ARG A 409 3.27 -4.72 25.93
N TYR A 410 3.92 -5.27 24.92
CA TYR A 410 5.28 -4.89 24.51
C TYR A 410 5.31 -3.81 23.43
N TYR A 411 4.30 -3.80 22.55
CA TYR A 411 4.11 -2.79 21.52
C TYR A 411 2.95 -1.87 21.87
N SER A 412 2.96 -0.68 21.26
CA SER A 412 1.88 0.29 21.43
C SER A 412 0.56 -0.24 20.85
N ARG A 413 -0.56 0.25 21.41
CA ARG A 413 -1.90 0.04 20.87
C ARG A 413 -2.43 1.23 20.09
N THR A 414 -1.66 2.31 20.05
CA THR A 414 -2.00 3.56 19.38
C THR A 414 -0.81 4.09 18.61
N VAL A 415 -1.08 4.87 17.57
CA VAL A 415 -0.03 5.59 16.84
C VAL A 415 0.71 6.54 17.78
N ASN A 416 2.04 6.57 17.67
CA ASN A 416 2.85 7.54 18.40
C ASN A 416 2.86 8.89 17.67
N THR A 417 2.05 9.83 18.14
CA THR A 417 1.93 11.16 17.54
C THR A 417 3.19 12.00 17.69
N SER A 418 3.99 11.78 18.75
CA SER A 418 5.29 12.45 18.91
C SER A 418 6.25 12.04 17.79
N ILE A 419 6.37 10.74 17.51
CA ILE A 419 7.16 10.24 16.37
C ILE A 419 6.60 10.79 15.05
N THR A 420 5.29 10.85 14.89
CA THR A 420 4.66 11.35 13.65
C THR A 420 5.07 12.80 13.34
N PHE A 421 5.07 13.68 14.34
CA PHE A 421 5.30 15.13 14.13
C PHE A 421 6.72 15.61 14.46
N GLN A 422 7.53 14.80 15.13
CA GLN A 422 8.89 15.16 15.59
C GLN A 422 9.92 14.04 15.36
N GLY A 423 9.57 13.01 14.58
CA GLY A 423 10.39 11.82 14.37
C GLY A 423 11.57 11.99 13.42
N ASP A 424 11.76 13.15 12.80
CA ASP A 424 12.97 13.40 12.02
C ASP A 424 14.16 13.71 12.95
N PRO A 425 15.18 12.83 13.04
CA PRO A 425 16.34 13.09 13.90
C PRO A 425 17.21 14.26 13.45
N SER A 426 17.07 14.71 12.19
CA SER A 426 17.86 15.81 11.63
C SER A 426 17.22 17.16 11.87
N THR A 427 15.88 17.23 11.79
CA THR A 427 15.13 18.50 11.84
C THR A 427 14.25 18.65 13.07
N HIS A 428 14.02 17.55 13.81
CA HIS A 428 12.98 17.44 14.84
C HIS A 428 11.57 17.75 14.32
N GLY A 429 11.35 17.64 13.00
CA GLY A 429 10.08 17.81 12.33
C GLY A 429 9.35 16.50 12.04
N PRO A 430 8.32 16.53 11.17
CA PRO A 430 7.50 15.38 10.86
C PRO A 430 8.32 14.20 10.30
N TRP A 431 7.88 13.00 10.64
CA TRP A 431 8.45 11.78 10.08
C TRP A 431 8.02 11.62 8.61
N TYR A 432 8.92 11.04 7.81
CA TYR A 432 8.67 10.69 6.41
C TYR A 432 9.20 9.28 6.11
N PRO A 433 8.72 8.59 5.06
CA PRO A 433 9.12 7.22 4.73
C PRO A 433 10.63 6.95 4.61
N TYR A 434 11.44 7.94 4.22
CA TYR A 434 12.89 7.79 4.13
C TYR A 434 13.60 7.72 5.50
N ILE A 435 12.88 7.99 6.59
CA ILE A 435 13.40 8.02 7.96
C ILE A 435 13.21 6.64 8.59
N PHE A 436 14.22 5.78 8.44
CA PHE A 436 14.22 4.46 9.04
C PHE A 436 14.72 4.48 10.50
N SER A 437 15.63 5.40 10.85
CA SER A 437 16.20 5.53 12.19
C SER A 437 15.78 6.85 12.83
N LEU A 438 15.08 6.77 13.97
CA LEU A 438 14.72 7.93 14.80
C LEU A 438 15.88 8.45 15.67
N LYS A 439 16.97 7.69 15.79
CA LYS A 439 18.07 7.97 16.74
C LYS A 439 19.35 8.44 16.06
N ASN A 440 19.58 8.01 14.82
CA ASN A 440 20.82 8.26 14.10
C ASN A 440 20.50 8.66 12.66
N ALA A 441 20.61 9.97 12.38
CA ALA A 441 20.37 10.54 11.06
C ALA A 441 21.26 9.93 9.96
N THR A 442 22.46 9.45 10.28
CA THR A 442 23.39 8.85 9.29
C THR A 442 22.93 7.48 8.77
N ASN A 443 21.93 6.87 9.41
CA ASN A 443 21.29 5.63 8.93
C ASN A 443 20.11 5.90 7.99
N ASN A 444 19.76 7.16 7.73
CA ASN A 444 18.67 7.51 6.82
C ASN A 444 19.25 7.90 5.45
N PRO A 445 18.70 7.38 4.33
CA PRO A 445 19.00 7.90 3.00
C PRO A 445 18.56 9.37 2.87
N PRO A 446 19.01 10.10 1.84
CA PRO A 446 18.45 11.41 1.54
C PRO A 446 16.97 11.28 1.11
N ARG A 447 16.20 12.36 1.26
CA ARG A 447 14.76 12.39 0.98
C ARG A 447 14.43 11.99 -0.47
N ASP A 448 15.31 12.32 -1.40
CA ASP A 448 15.19 12.10 -2.83
C ASP A 448 15.71 10.72 -3.28
N GLU A 449 16.02 9.81 -2.35
CA GLU A 449 16.46 8.45 -2.66
C GLU A 449 15.37 7.66 -3.42
N PRO A 450 15.57 7.33 -4.71
CA PRO A 450 14.54 6.69 -5.53
C PRO A 450 14.21 5.25 -5.13
N LEU A 451 15.10 4.57 -4.39
CA LEU A 451 14.87 3.20 -3.91
C LEU A 451 13.96 3.13 -2.69
N VAL A 452 13.66 4.25 -2.02
CA VAL A 452 12.62 4.29 -0.99
C VAL A 452 11.25 4.35 -1.67
N GLN A 453 10.48 3.27 -1.57
CA GLN A 453 9.17 3.15 -2.23
C GLN A 453 8.03 3.80 -1.42
N GLY A 454 8.25 4.04 -0.12
CA GLY A 454 7.25 4.60 0.78
C GLY A 454 7.15 3.79 2.07
N ALA A 455 5.96 3.73 2.64
CA ALA A 455 5.74 3.13 3.96
C ALA A 455 4.46 2.30 4.04
N ILE A 456 4.51 1.24 4.86
CA ILE A 456 3.37 0.42 5.24
C ILE A 456 3.41 0.27 6.77
N ALA A 457 2.43 0.83 7.48
CA ALA A 457 2.34 0.72 8.94
C ALA A 457 1.70 -0.62 9.36
N PRO A 458 2.39 -1.51 10.10
CA PRO A 458 1.82 -2.81 10.45
C PRO A 458 0.96 -2.80 11.70
N LEU A 459 -0.18 -3.48 11.61
CA LEU A 459 -1.05 -3.82 12.73
C LEU A 459 -1.07 -5.35 12.90
N TRP A 460 -0.49 -5.82 13.99
CA TRP A 460 -0.45 -7.24 14.36
C TRP A 460 -1.48 -7.62 15.42
N ASN A 461 -1.89 -8.89 15.41
CA ASN A 461 -2.88 -9.46 16.31
C ASN A 461 -2.28 -10.57 17.19
N ASP A 462 -1.05 -10.43 17.67
CA ASP A 462 -0.37 -11.43 18.52
C ASP A 462 -1.22 -11.95 19.69
N ARG A 463 -1.00 -13.22 20.09
CA ARG A 463 -1.66 -13.85 21.27
C ARG A 463 -3.19 -13.95 21.15
N VAL A 464 -3.66 -14.58 20.07
CA VAL A 464 -5.08 -14.95 19.89
C VAL A 464 -5.37 -16.31 20.48
#